data_AF-A0A2S7WYM4-F1
#
_entry.id   AF-A0A2S7WYM4-F1
#
_cell.length_a   1.000
_cell.length_b   1.000
_cell.length_c   1.000
_cell.angle_alpha   90.00
_cell.angle_beta   90.00
_cell.angle_gamma   90.00
#
_symmetry.space_group_name_H-M   'P 1'
#
loop_
_entity.id
_entity.type
_entity.pdbx_description
1 polymer ?
#
loop_
_entity_poly.entity_id
_entity_poly.type
_entity_poly.pdbx_seq_one_letter_code
_entity_poly.pdbx_strand_id
1 'polypeptide(L)' 'MRNKNWDLAFVIIGILNIAFSFAGNNTIEVIFGFEINIWTYRTIWGFIVIGSFLSYRKKKKLELEAND' A
#
# COMPACT_ATOMS: atom_id res chain seq x y z
N MET A 1 -16.73 9.25 8.76
CA MET A 1 -17.08 8.37 7.62
C MET A 1 -15.82 8.09 6.79
N ARG A 2 -15.02 7.07 7.14
CA ARG A 2 -13.79 6.73 6.40
C ARG A 2 -14.15 5.80 5.24
N ASN A 3 -14.46 6.40 4.09
CA ASN A 3 -14.96 5.73 2.90
C ASN A 3 -14.03 4.55 2.50
N LYS A 4 -14.57 3.32 2.44
CA LYS A 4 -13.80 2.06 2.32
C LYS A 4 -12.98 1.98 1.03
N ASN A 5 -13.39 2.75 0.03
CA ASN A 5 -12.75 2.80 -1.28
C ASN A 5 -11.32 3.38 -1.22
N TRP A 6 -11.02 4.23 -0.24
CA TRP A 6 -9.66 4.78 -0.08
C TRP A 6 -8.65 3.72 0.33
N ASP A 7 -9.00 2.81 1.26
CA ASP A 7 -8.09 1.73 1.68
C ASP A 7 -7.72 0.85 0.48
N LEU A 8 -8.70 0.56 -0.39
CA LEU A 8 -8.47 -0.24 -1.61
C LEU A 8 -7.63 0.52 -2.64
N ALA A 9 -7.84 1.82 -2.80
CA ALA A 9 -7.01 2.67 -3.65
C ALA A 9 -5.54 2.67 -3.18
N PHE A 10 -5.29 2.81 -1.88
CA PHE A 10 -3.93 2.75 -1.33
C PHE A 10 -3.27 1.38 -1.52
N VAL A 11 -4.03 0.29 -1.43
CA VAL A 11 -3.53 -1.05 -1.77
C VAL A 11 -3.08 -1.13 -3.23
N ILE A 12 -3.91 -0.67 -4.16
CA ILE A 12 -3.58 -0.71 -5.61
C ILE A 12 -2.37 0.17 -5.90
N ILE A 13 -2.34 1.41 -5.41
CA ILE A 13 -1.22 2.33 -5.60
C ILE A 13 0.07 1.75 -5.04
N GLY A 14 0.03 1.15 -3.85
CA GLY A 14 1.21 0.57 -3.24
C GLY A 14 1.73 -0.65 -4.01
N ILE A 15 0.85 -1.52 -4.51
CA ILE A 15 1.24 -2.66 -5.36
C ILE A 15 1.91 -2.18 -6.64
N LEU A 16 1.34 -1.15 -7.30
CA LEU A 16 1.93 -0.58 -8.51
C LEU A 16 3.31 0.00 -8.26
N ASN A 17 3.50 0.76 -7.18
CA ASN A 17 4.81 1.31 -6.83
C ASN A 17 5.85 0.22 -6.57
N ILE A 18 5.48 -0.85 -5.86
CA ILE A 18 6.36 -2.00 -5.66
C ILE A 18 6.70 -2.65 -7.00
N ALA A 19 5.71 -2.95 -7.84
CA ALA A 19 5.92 -3.58 -9.14
C ALA A 19 6.82 -2.73 -10.06
N PHE A 20 6.55 -1.43 -10.18
CA PHE A 20 7.37 -0.51 -10.98
C PHE A 20 8.79 -0.36 -10.42
N SER A 21 8.99 -0.48 -9.10
CA SER A 21 10.32 -0.46 -8.52
C SER A 21 11.21 -1.63 -8.97
N PHE A 22 10.63 -2.71 -9.52
CA PHE A 22 11.38 -3.84 -10.11
C PHE A 22 11.62 -3.69 -11.61
N ALA A 23 10.93 -2.75 -12.29
CA ALA A 23 11.12 -2.52 -13.73
C ALA A 23 12.44 -1.80 -14.04
N GLY A 24 13.08 -1.18 -13.05
CA GLY A 24 14.38 -0.54 -13.15
C GLY A 24 15.45 -1.22 -12.31
N ASN A 25 16.72 -0.98 -12.65
CA ASN A 25 17.88 -1.50 -11.92
C ASN A 25 18.43 -0.50 -10.88
N ASN A 26 17.59 0.45 -10.44
CA ASN A 26 17.97 1.50 -9.50
C ASN A 26 18.18 0.91 -8.11
N THR A 27 19.31 1.23 -7.49
CA THR A 27 19.63 0.85 -6.11
C THR A 27 19.17 1.89 -5.08
N ILE A 28 18.89 3.10 -5.55
CA ILE A 28 18.50 4.27 -4.76
C ILE A 28 17.29 4.92 -5.43
N GLU A 29 16.33 5.36 -4.61
CA GLU A 29 15.15 6.12 -5.03
C GLU A 29 15.10 7.44 -4.22
N VAL A 30 14.66 8.54 -4.85
CA VAL A 30 14.53 9.83 -4.17
C VAL A 30 13.09 10.05 -3.75
N ILE A 31 12.85 10.23 -2.45
CA ILE A 31 11.52 10.45 -1.88
C ILE A 31 11.57 11.62 -0.91
N PHE A 32 10.68 12.60 -1.09
CA PHE A 32 10.66 13.84 -0.30
C PHE A 32 12.02 14.56 -0.27
N GLY A 33 12.83 14.42 -1.32
CA GLY A 33 14.18 14.99 -1.40
C GLY A 33 15.27 14.19 -0.68
N PHE A 34 14.94 13.03 -0.10
CA PHE A 34 15.90 12.12 0.52
C PHE A 34 16.18 10.92 -0.37
N GLU A 35 17.45 10.57 -0.50
CA GLU A 35 17.89 9.34 -1.13
C GLU A 35 17.69 8.17 -0.17
N ILE A 36 16.90 7.18 -0.57
CA ILE A 36 16.70 5.96 0.19
C ILE A 36 17.03 4.73 -0.64
N ASN A 37 17.46 3.66 0.03
CA ASN A 37 17.69 2.39 -0.65
C ASN A 37 16.38 1.84 -1.23
N ILE A 38 16.46 1.24 -2.41
CA ILE A 38 15.29 0.69 -3.11
C ILE A 38 14.57 -0.40 -2.30
N TRP A 39 15.28 -1.17 -1.47
CA TRP A 39 14.67 -2.15 -0.57
C TRP A 39 13.90 -1.46 0.55
N THR A 40 14.44 -0.39 1.13
CA THR A 40 13.72 0.43 2.11
C THR A 40 12.45 1.00 1.50
N TYR A 41 12.52 1.52 0.26
CA TYR A 41 11.36 1.98 -0.49
C TYR A 41 10.27 0.91 -0.62
N ARG A 42 10.67 -0.29 -1.08
CA ARG A 42 9.76 -1.44 -1.25
C ARG A 42 9.14 -1.88 0.07
N THR A 43 9.91 -1.90 1.15
CA THR A 43 9.44 -2.28 2.48
C THR A 43 8.42 -1.27 3.02
N ILE A 44 8.65 0.04 2.83
CA ILE A 44 7.69 1.09 3.22
C ILE A 44 6.36 0.87 2.49
N TRP A 45 6.39 0.71 1.17
CA TRP A 45 5.17 0.42 0.41
C TRP A 45 4.54 -0.91 0.81
N GLY A 46 5.34 -1.93 1.12
CA GLY A 46 4.87 -3.21 1.61
C GLY A 46 4.05 -3.08 2.90
N PHE A 47 4.55 -2.31 3.88
CA PHE A 47 3.81 -2.04 5.10
C PHE A 47 2.51 -1.26 4.86
N ILE A 48 2.54 -0.27 3.96
CA ILE A 48 1.34 0.51 3.58
C ILE A 48 0.29 -0.42 2.96
N VAL A 49 0.69 -1.29 2.03
CA VAL A 49 -0.21 -2.26 1.39
C VAL A 49 -0.80 -3.22 2.41
N ILE A 50 0.03 -3.83 3.27
CA ILE A 50 -0.42 -4.78 4.29
C ILE A 50 -1.39 -4.11 5.26
N GLY A 51 -1.04 -2.94 5.79
CA GLY A 51 -1.90 -2.19 6.71
C GLY A 51 -3.24 -1.80 6.09
N SER A 52 -3.21 -1.30 4.85
CA SER A 52 -4.41 -0.90 4.11
C SER A 52 -5.29 -2.12 3.77
N PHE A 53 -4.68 -3.24 3.39
CA PHE A 53 -5.38 -4.48 3.09
C PHE A 53 -6.05 -5.09 4.33
N LEU A 54 -5.35 -5.09 5.48
CA LEU A 54 -5.93 -5.55 6.75
C LEU A 54 -7.09 -4.65 7.21
N SER A 55 -6.95 -3.32 7.05
CA SER A 55 -8.04 -2.37 7.31
C SER A 55 -9.24 -2.64 6.40
N TYR A 56 -9.00 -2.84 5.11
CA TYR A 56 -10.05 -3.17 4.14
C TYR A 56 -10.76 -4.47 4.50
N ARG A 57 -10.03 -5.55 4.82
CA ARG A 57 -10.62 -6.83 5.25
C ARG A 57 -11.46 -6.70 6.51
N LYS A 58 -10.99 -5.96 7.51
CA LYS A 58 -11.76 -5.72 8.75
C LYS A 58 -13.07 -4.98 8.47
N LYS A 59 -13.01 -3.90 7.67
CA LYS A 59 -14.21 -3.15 7.27
C LYS A 59 -15.20 -4.01 6.48
N LYS A 60 -14.70 -4.81 5.53
CA LYS A 60 -15.54 -5.72 4.73
C LYS A 60 -16.23 -6.77 5.60
N LYS A 61 -15.53 -7.32 6.61
CA LYS A 61 -16.11 -8.29 7.54
C LYS A 61 -17.24 -7.67 8.38
N LEU A 62 -17.04 -6.47 8.92
CA LEU A 62 -18.07 -5.76 9.68
C LEU A 62 -19.30 -5.41 8.82
N GLU A 63 -19.11 -5.09 7.55
CA GLU A 63 -20.21 -4.83 6.62
C GLU A 63 -21.02 -6.11 6.30
N LEU A 64 -20.36 -7.27 6.21
CA LEU A 64 -21.02 -8.56 6.06
C LEU A 64 -21.85 -8.92 7.30
N GLU A 65 -21.28 -8.77 8.50
CA GLU A 65 -21.97 -9.09 9.77
C GLU A 65 -23.13 -8.13 10.10
N ALA A 66 -23.13 -6.91 9.57
CA ALA A 66 -24.22 -5.93 9.80
C ALA A 66 -25.39 -6.09 8.83
N ASN A 67 -25.25 -6.93 7.80
CA ASN A 67 -26.25 -7.14 6.75
C ASN A 67 -26.93 -8.53 6.83
N ASP A 68 -26.52 -9.35 7.80
CA ASP A 68 -27.16 -10.60 8.26
C ASP A 68 -28.03 -10.30 9.50
#